data_AF-A0AAD7F5D7-F1
#
_entry.id   AF-A0AAD7F5D7-F1
#
_cell.length_a   1.000
_cell.length_b   1.000
_cell.length_c   1.000
_cell.angle_alpha   90.00
_cell.angle_beta   90.00
_cell.angle_gamma   90.00
#
_symmetry.space_group_name_H-M   'P 1'
#
loop_
_entity.id
_entity.type
_entity.pdbx_description
1 polymer ?
#
loop_
_entity_poly.entity_id
_entity_poly.type
_entity_poly.pdbx_seq_one_letter_code
_entity_poly.pdbx_strand_id
1 'polypeptide(L)'
;MIPSDSEQLSKKVAAKPEWFLTKVNRAGEVPVIAYGGPVTPPDDPSPESAKFGESLVLLEFIADLYPNSTIRPADVVERTKARLFIDAVYLIPEKTYAINDDFTLADIAILPLLASMEIWLKNDIGAFPAGEGIKGAAYFLKGARFKRMLEYLETMKKRETRDLEARKQHIADRGYGGKRRRRPPR
;
A
#
# COMPACT_ATOMS: atom_id res chain seq x y z
N MET A 1 -36.27 14.97 4.51
CA MET A 1 -34.88 15.33 4.87
C MET A 1 -34.03 14.08 4.65
N ILE A 2 -33.44 13.95 3.46
CA ILE A 2 -32.66 12.77 3.07
C ILE A 2 -31.25 12.99 3.65
N PRO A 3 -30.73 12.10 4.52
CA PRO A 3 -29.38 12.26 5.05
C PRO A 3 -28.40 12.26 3.89
N SER A 4 -27.59 13.31 3.76
CA SER A 4 -26.58 13.38 2.70
C SER A 4 -25.62 12.19 2.84
N ASP A 5 -25.25 11.57 1.72
CA ASP A 5 -24.42 10.35 1.69
C ASP A 5 -23.09 10.50 2.45
N SER A 6 -22.63 11.73 2.66
CA SER A 6 -21.45 12.07 3.48
C SER A 6 -21.58 11.67 4.96
N GLU A 7 -22.80 11.65 5.50
CA GLU A 7 -23.07 11.32 6.90
C GLU A 7 -23.09 9.80 7.12
N GLN A 8 -23.54 9.04 6.11
CA GLN A 8 -23.53 7.57 6.11
C GLN A 8 -22.13 6.99 5.89
N LEU A 9 -21.30 7.63 5.05
CA LEU A 9 -19.90 7.24 4.83
C LEU A 9 -19.02 7.42 6.08
N SER A 10 -19.41 8.29 7.02
CA SER A 10 -18.65 8.53 8.25
C SER A 10 -18.70 7.37 9.27
N LYS A 11 -19.61 6.39 9.09
CA LYS A 11 -19.96 5.37 10.09
C LYS A 11 -19.27 4.00 9.97
N LYS A 12 -18.35 3.77 9.02
CA LYS A 12 -17.72 2.44 8.80
C LYS A 12 -16.19 2.42 8.92
N VAL A 13 -15.61 3.10 9.90
CA VAL A 13 -14.25 2.76 10.36
C VAL A 13 -14.38 2.02 11.68
N ALA A 14 -14.20 0.70 11.66
CA ALA A 14 -14.15 -0.08 12.89
C ALA A 14 -13.08 0.49 13.83
N ALA A 15 -13.44 0.71 15.10
CA ALA A 15 -12.48 1.14 16.11
C ALA A 15 -11.38 0.07 16.23
N LYS A 16 -10.13 0.52 16.33
CA LYS A 16 -9.01 -0.41 16.51
C LYS A 16 -9.14 -1.09 17.87
N PRO A 17 -8.91 -2.41 17.97
CA PRO A 17 -8.98 -3.11 19.26
C PRO A 17 -8.02 -2.51 20.28
N GLU A 18 -8.42 -2.49 21.55
CA GLU A 18 -7.59 -1.94 22.64
C GLU A 18 -6.26 -2.69 22.78
N TRP A 19 -6.27 -4.02 22.62
CA TRP A 19 -5.05 -4.83 22.65
C TRP A 19 -4.03 -4.39 21.58
N PHE A 20 -4.50 -3.93 20.42
CA PHE A 20 -3.59 -3.47 19.35
C PHE A 20 -2.88 -2.18 19.78
N LEU A 21 -3.61 -1.24 20.36
CA LEU A 21 -3.06 0.04 20.80
C LEU A 21 -2.12 -0.11 22.00
N THR A 22 -2.38 -1.09 22.87
CA THR A 22 -1.65 -1.28 24.13
C THR A 22 -0.45 -2.23 23.98
N LYS A 23 -0.61 -3.33 23.24
CA LYS A 23 0.39 -4.41 23.14
C LYS A 23 1.20 -4.40 21.84
N VAL A 24 0.73 -3.73 20.78
CA VAL A 24 1.34 -3.81 19.44
C VAL A 24 1.87 -2.47 18.95
N ASN A 25 0.98 -1.50 18.73
CA ASN A 25 1.35 -0.20 18.21
C ASN A 25 0.44 0.90 18.77
N ARG A 26 1.01 1.71 19.66
CA ARG A 26 0.31 2.86 20.27
C ARG A 26 -0.12 3.92 19.26
N ALA A 27 0.59 4.07 18.13
CA ALA A 27 0.16 4.94 17.05
C ALA A 27 -1.11 4.42 16.36
N GLY A 28 -1.42 3.14 16.55
CA GLY A 28 -2.55 2.46 15.93
C GLY A 28 -2.35 2.20 14.45
N GLU A 29 -1.21 2.51 13.84
CA GLU A 29 -1.02 2.37 12.40
C GLU A 29 -0.67 0.94 12.01
N VAL A 30 -1.00 0.58 10.77
CA VAL A 30 -0.65 -0.68 10.12
C VAL A 30 0.11 -0.35 8.83
N PRO A 31 1.02 -1.21 8.34
CA PRO A 31 1.37 -2.54 8.85
C PRO A 31 2.28 -2.53 10.10
N VAL A 32 2.21 -3.61 10.89
CA VAL A 32 3.09 -3.92 12.04
C VAL A 32 3.32 -5.43 12.07
N ILE A 33 4.53 -5.86 12.42
CA ILE A 33 4.86 -7.27 12.64
C ILE A 33 5.20 -7.50 14.12
N ALA A 34 4.79 -8.66 14.66
CA ALA A 34 5.31 -9.24 15.88
C ALA A 34 6.27 -10.37 15.51
N TYR A 35 7.54 -10.27 15.91
CA TYR A 35 8.58 -11.21 15.50
C TYR A 35 9.37 -11.77 16.69
N GLY A 36 9.63 -13.08 16.68
CA GLY A 36 10.24 -13.81 17.79
C GLY A 36 9.26 -14.12 18.92
N GLY A 37 9.79 -14.59 20.05
CA GLY A 37 8.99 -15.02 21.20
C GLY A 37 8.22 -16.33 20.98
N PRO A 38 7.45 -16.79 21.98
CA PRO A 38 6.59 -17.96 21.88
C PRO A 38 5.41 -17.73 20.93
N VAL A 39 4.88 -18.81 20.39
CA VAL A 39 3.63 -18.78 19.61
C VAL A 39 2.47 -18.43 20.54
N THR A 40 1.81 -17.31 20.26
CA THR A 40 0.61 -16.88 20.98
C THR A 40 -0.51 -16.53 20.00
N PRO A 41 -1.76 -16.43 20.46
CA PRO A 41 -2.86 -15.94 19.62
C PRO A 41 -2.57 -14.54 19.05
N PRO A 42 -3.00 -14.21 17.81
CA PRO A 42 -2.71 -12.91 17.19
C PRO A 42 -3.28 -11.70 17.93
N ASP A 43 -4.37 -11.87 18.68
CA ASP A 43 -5.02 -10.87 19.52
C ASP A 43 -4.43 -10.79 20.94
N ASP A 44 -3.52 -11.70 21.29
CA ASP A 44 -2.72 -11.69 22.51
C ASP A 44 -1.23 -11.92 22.21
N PRO A 45 -0.55 -10.97 21.54
CA PRO A 45 0.83 -11.15 21.13
C PRO A 45 1.77 -11.14 22.35
N SER A 46 2.72 -12.09 22.37
CA SER A 46 3.70 -12.21 23.46
C SER A 46 4.44 -10.88 23.72
N PRO A 47 4.64 -10.48 24.99
CA PRO A 47 5.47 -9.33 25.34
C PRO A 47 6.95 -9.52 24.97
N GLU A 48 7.41 -10.76 24.77
CA GLU A 48 8.78 -11.08 24.37
C GLU A 48 9.05 -10.87 22.88
N SER A 49 8.00 -10.82 22.06
CA SER A 49 8.15 -10.61 20.62
C SER A 49 8.40 -9.14 20.31
N ALA A 50 9.37 -8.87 19.45
CA ALA A 50 9.66 -7.52 18.97
C ALA A 50 8.48 -7.01 18.12
N LYS A 51 8.08 -5.75 18.33
CA LYS A 51 7.01 -5.08 17.56
C LYS A 51 7.59 -3.91 16.80
N PHE A 52 7.46 -3.93 15.49
CA PHE A 52 7.93 -2.84 14.65
C PHE A 52 6.93 -2.56 13.52
N GLY A 53 6.67 -1.28 13.33
CA GLY A 53 5.85 -0.74 12.25
C GLY A 53 6.72 -0.15 11.14
N GLU A 54 6.11 0.68 10.28
CA GLU A 54 6.71 1.29 9.08
C GLU A 54 6.85 0.34 7.90
N SER A 55 5.98 0.50 6.90
CA SER A 55 5.90 -0.39 5.75
C SER A 55 7.24 -0.61 5.01
N LEU A 56 8.02 0.46 4.79
CA LEU A 56 9.31 0.36 4.08
C LEU A 56 10.39 -0.32 4.93
N VAL A 57 10.39 -0.10 6.25
CA VAL A 57 11.30 -0.78 7.17
C VAL A 57 10.98 -2.28 7.21
N LEU A 58 9.69 -2.63 7.22
CA LEU A 58 9.25 -4.03 7.16
C LEU A 58 9.69 -4.73 5.87
N LEU A 59 9.71 -4.04 4.73
CA LEU A 59 10.20 -4.63 3.48
C LEU A 59 11.70 -4.95 3.55
N GLU A 60 12.52 -4.05 4.08
CA GLU A 60 13.95 -4.30 4.28
C GLU A 60 14.17 -5.42 5.32
N PHE A 61 13.39 -5.45 6.41
CA PHE A 61 13.45 -6.53 7.39
C PHE A 61 13.13 -7.91 6.77
N ILE A 62 12.08 -8.00 5.95
CA ILE A 62 11.75 -9.25 5.25
C ILE A 62 12.86 -9.64 4.27
N ALA A 63 13.46 -8.67 3.57
CA ALA A 63 14.60 -8.93 2.70
C ALA A 63 15.81 -9.51 3.46
N ASP A 64 16.08 -9.03 4.66
CA ASP A 64 17.16 -9.57 5.50
C ASP A 64 16.84 -10.97 6.04
N LEU A 65 15.56 -11.28 6.34
CA LEU A 65 15.14 -12.62 6.74
C LEU A 65 15.25 -13.66 5.60
N TYR A 66 15.09 -13.22 4.36
CA TYR A 66 15.11 -14.09 3.17
C TYR A 66 16.18 -13.63 2.17
N PRO A 67 17.47 -13.76 2.49
CA PRO A 67 18.56 -13.18 1.70
C PRO A 67 18.68 -13.79 0.29
N ASN A 68 18.12 -14.97 0.06
CA ASN A 68 18.09 -15.65 -1.25
C ASN A 68 16.87 -15.25 -2.10
N SER A 69 16.01 -14.36 -1.61
CA SER A 69 14.90 -13.85 -2.40
C SER A 69 15.35 -12.72 -3.33
N THR A 70 14.61 -12.50 -4.42
CA THR A 70 14.94 -11.46 -5.40
C THR A 70 14.54 -10.05 -4.98
N ILE A 71 13.85 -9.90 -3.83
CA ILE A 71 13.31 -8.60 -3.40
C ILE A 71 14.41 -7.58 -3.06
N ARG A 72 15.62 -8.05 -2.81
CA ARG A 72 16.80 -7.23 -2.56
C ARG A 72 17.85 -7.50 -3.64
N PRO A 73 18.19 -6.51 -4.48
CA PRO A 73 19.28 -6.66 -5.42
C PRO A 73 20.59 -7.03 -4.70
N ALA A 74 21.38 -7.93 -5.26
CA ALA A 74 22.70 -8.26 -4.69
C ALA A 74 23.69 -7.10 -4.90
N ASP A 75 23.65 -6.49 -6.08
CA ASP A 75 24.49 -5.35 -6.43
C ASP A 75 24.14 -4.11 -5.59
N VAL A 76 25.17 -3.39 -5.16
CA VAL A 76 25.01 -2.22 -4.27
C VAL A 76 24.45 -1.00 -5.00
N VAL A 77 24.77 -0.86 -6.29
CA VAL A 77 24.28 0.24 -7.12
C VAL A 77 22.79 0.02 -7.42
N GLU A 78 22.39 -1.20 -7.74
CA GLU A 78 20.98 -1.57 -7.95
C GLU A 78 20.15 -1.43 -6.68
N ARG A 79 20.69 -1.80 -5.51
CA ARG A 79 20.04 -1.51 -4.21
C ARG A 79 19.82 -0.02 -4.01
N THR A 80 20.82 0.79 -4.32
CA THR A 80 20.70 2.26 -4.21
C THR A 80 19.65 2.81 -5.16
N LYS A 81 19.60 2.32 -6.41
CA LYS A 81 18.57 2.68 -7.39
C LYS A 81 17.17 2.29 -6.90
N ALA A 82 17.00 1.12 -6.29
CA ALA A 82 15.71 0.69 -5.73
C ALA A 82 15.21 1.65 -4.65
N ARG A 83 16.10 2.10 -3.75
CA ARG A 83 15.78 3.07 -2.70
C ARG A 83 15.46 4.45 -3.25
N LEU A 84 16.21 4.91 -4.24
CA LEU A 84 15.93 6.17 -4.93
C LEU A 84 14.58 6.12 -5.66
N PHE A 85 14.22 4.97 -6.26
CA PHE A 85 12.91 4.80 -6.87
C PHE A 85 11.78 4.91 -5.84
N ILE A 86 11.94 4.30 -4.66
CA ILE A 86 10.97 4.41 -3.56
C ILE A 86 10.81 5.86 -3.10
N ASP A 87 11.91 6.58 -2.96
CA ASP A 87 11.92 7.98 -2.49
C ASP A 87 11.30 8.93 -3.53
N ALA A 88 11.68 8.75 -4.81
CA ALA A 88 11.34 9.69 -5.86
C ALA A 88 10.03 9.35 -6.60
N VAL A 89 9.53 8.11 -6.59
CA VAL A 89 8.28 7.62 -7.25
C VAL A 89 8.12 7.94 -8.76
N TYR A 90 8.99 8.73 -9.40
CA TYR A 90 8.73 9.35 -10.71
C TYR A 90 9.50 8.78 -11.91
N LEU A 91 10.35 7.77 -11.73
CA LEU A 91 11.14 7.19 -12.83
C LEU A 91 10.79 5.73 -13.06
N ILE A 92 9.66 5.47 -13.71
CA ILE A 92 9.37 4.11 -14.21
C ILE A 92 10.31 3.84 -15.38
N PRO A 93 11.31 2.95 -15.23
CA PRO A 93 12.32 2.75 -16.26
C PRO A 93 11.71 2.00 -17.44
N GLU A 94 12.31 2.07 -18.63
CA GLU A 94 11.91 1.28 -19.83
C GLU A 94 12.26 -0.23 -19.71
N LYS A 95 12.04 -0.82 -18.54
CA LYS A 95 12.39 -2.20 -18.18
C LYS A 95 11.19 -3.00 -17.70
N THR A 96 11.34 -4.31 -17.49
CA THR A 96 10.21 -5.15 -17.05
C THR A 96 9.70 -4.72 -15.67
N TYR A 97 10.62 -4.46 -14.73
CA TYR A 97 10.31 -4.01 -13.38
C TYR A 97 10.98 -2.67 -13.06
N ALA A 98 10.82 -2.18 -11.83
CA ALA A 98 11.41 -0.91 -11.38
C ALA A 98 12.94 -0.95 -11.41
N ILE A 99 13.56 -2.13 -11.27
CA ILE A 99 15.01 -2.31 -11.32
C ILE A 99 15.31 -3.48 -12.26
N ASN A 100 15.71 -3.15 -13.49
CA ASN A 100 16.01 -4.14 -14.54
C ASN A 100 14.84 -5.13 -14.75
N ASP A 101 15.16 -6.41 -14.91
CA ASP A 101 14.20 -7.49 -15.14
C ASP A 101 13.84 -8.28 -13.87
N ASP A 102 14.35 -7.84 -12.72
CA ASP A 102 14.08 -8.42 -11.41
C ASP A 102 13.05 -7.61 -10.64
N PHE A 103 12.15 -8.32 -9.96
CA PHE A 103 11.18 -7.69 -9.07
C PHE A 103 11.75 -7.54 -7.67
N THR A 104 11.69 -6.31 -7.18
CA THR A 104 12.39 -5.88 -5.99
C THR A 104 11.45 -5.21 -4.98
N LEU A 105 11.98 -4.81 -3.83
CA LEU A 105 11.29 -3.98 -2.84
C LEU A 105 10.71 -2.68 -3.43
N ALA A 106 11.30 -2.14 -4.49
CA ALA A 106 10.80 -0.95 -5.17
C ALA A 106 9.43 -1.21 -5.81
N ASP A 107 9.27 -2.37 -6.44
CA ASP A 107 8.03 -2.83 -7.05
C ASP A 107 6.95 -3.09 -5.99
N ILE A 108 7.33 -3.74 -4.88
CA ILE A 108 6.43 -4.02 -3.75
C ILE A 108 5.93 -2.72 -3.10
N ALA A 109 6.78 -1.71 -3.00
CA ALA A 109 6.45 -0.43 -2.39
C ALA A 109 5.41 0.35 -3.21
N ILE A 110 5.54 0.38 -4.54
CA ILE A 110 4.70 1.24 -5.39
C ILE A 110 3.39 0.58 -5.84
N LEU A 111 3.37 -0.76 -5.99
CA LEU A 111 2.23 -1.49 -6.52
C LEU A 111 0.91 -1.22 -5.79
N PRO A 112 0.84 -1.26 -4.44
CA PRO A 112 -0.42 -1.03 -3.74
C PRO A 112 -1.02 0.35 -4.01
N LEU A 113 -0.17 1.36 -4.27
CA LEU A 113 -0.60 2.73 -4.56
C LEU A 113 -1.17 2.83 -5.98
N LEU A 114 -0.46 2.29 -6.99
CA LEU A 114 -0.92 2.32 -8.38
C LEU A 114 -2.21 1.52 -8.58
N ALA A 115 -2.29 0.32 -8.00
CA ALA A 115 -3.49 -0.50 -8.07
C ALA A 115 -4.68 0.19 -7.38
N SER A 116 -4.47 0.81 -6.22
CA SER A 116 -5.51 1.57 -5.52
C SER A 116 -5.95 2.80 -6.28
N MET A 117 -5.02 3.55 -6.89
CA MET A 117 -5.33 4.74 -7.69
C MET A 117 -6.24 4.39 -8.88
N GLU A 118 -5.94 3.31 -9.60
CA GLU A 118 -6.79 2.86 -10.71
C GLU A 118 -8.21 2.53 -10.25
N ILE A 119 -8.34 1.81 -9.12
CA ILE A 119 -9.65 1.46 -8.54
C ILE A 119 -10.39 2.74 -8.13
N TRP A 120 -9.72 3.67 -7.45
CA TRP A 120 -10.36 4.92 -7.00
C TRP A 120 -10.87 5.76 -8.16
N LEU A 121 -10.05 5.98 -9.19
CA LEU A 121 -10.44 6.80 -10.33
C LEU A 121 -11.56 6.14 -11.14
N LYS A 122 -11.45 4.83 -11.43
CA LYS A 122 -12.47 4.11 -12.23
C LYS A 122 -13.84 4.07 -11.54
N ASN A 123 -13.86 4.08 -10.22
CA ASN A 123 -15.09 3.99 -9.43
C ASN A 123 -15.52 5.34 -8.84
N ASP A 124 -14.88 6.45 -9.24
CA ASP A 124 -15.18 7.80 -8.74
C ASP A 124 -15.07 7.93 -7.20
N ILE A 125 -14.18 7.15 -6.59
CA ILE A 125 -13.98 7.10 -5.13
C ILE A 125 -12.91 8.13 -4.75
N GLY A 126 -13.31 9.23 -4.12
CA GLY A 126 -12.36 10.23 -3.62
C GLY A 126 -13.02 11.48 -3.07
N ALA A 127 -12.22 12.38 -2.52
CA ALA A 127 -12.65 13.70 -2.06
C ALA A 127 -12.62 14.74 -3.21
N PHE A 128 -13.14 14.35 -4.38
CA PHE A 128 -13.30 15.21 -5.56
C PHE A 128 -14.77 15.22 -6.00
N PRO A 129 -15.21 16.21 -6.81
CA PRO A 129 -16.57 16.25 -7.30
C PRO A 129 -16.96 15.00 -8.09
N ALA A 130 -18.24 14.64 -8.06
CA ALA A 130 -18.75 13.47 -8.79
C ALA A 130 -18.43 13.56 -10.30
N GLY A 131 -17.96 12.46 -10.86
CA GLY A 131 -17.51 12.31 -12.24
C GLY A 131 -16.06 12.73 -12.49
N GLU A 132 -15.40 13.44 -11.57
CA GLU A 132 -14.00 13.85 -11.74
C GLU A 132 -13.02 12.67 -11.64
N GLY A 133 -13.35 11.63 -10.87
CA GLY A 133 -12.56 10.41 -10.83
C GLY A 133 -12.58 9.70 -12.18
N ILE A 134 -13.74 9.63 -12.83
CA ILE A 134 -13.90 9.00 -14.16
C ILE A 134 -13.18 9.81 -15.24
N LYS A 135 -13.27 11.15 -15.20
CA LYS A 135 -12.49 12.03 -16.10
C LYS A 135 -10.99 11.85 -15.86
N GLY A 136 -10.57 11.80 -14.60
CA GLY A 136 -9.20 11.47 -14.21
C GLY A 136 -8.76 10.12 -14.76
N ALA A 137 -9.58 9.07 -14.61
CA ALA A 137 -9.31 7.76 -15.18
C ALA A 137 -9.14 7.83 -16.70
N ALA A 138 -9.99 8.57 -17.41
CA ALA A 138 -9.87 8.74 -18.85
C ALA A 138 -8.56 9.44 -19.23
N TYR A 139 -8.16 10.48 -18.50
CA TYR A 139 -6.91 11.21 -18.73
C TYR A 139 -5.67 10.35 -18.42
N PHE A 140 -5.63 9.73 -17.24
CA PHE A 140 -4.49 8.96 -16.76
C PHE A 140 -4.34 7.62 -17.48
N LEU A 141 -5.44 6.86 -17.66
CA LEU A 141 -5.39 5.50 -18.20
C LEU A 141 -5.40 5.44 -19.74
N LYS A 142 -5.68 6.55 -20.42
CA LYS A 142 -5.66 6.61 -21.91
C LYS A 142 -4.62 7.58 -22.45
N GLY A 143 -3.96 8.37 -21.60
CA GLY A 143 -2.96 9.34 -22.02
C GLY A 143 -1.63 8.68 -22.40
N ALA A 144 -1.08 9.04 -23.57
CA ALA A 144 0.24 8.55 -24.01
C ALA A 144 1.37 8.85 -23.00
N ARG A 145 1.22 9.93 -22.23
CA ARG A 145 2.13 10.31 -21.13
C ARG A 145 2.34 9.20 -20.09
N PHE A 146 1.31 8.41 -19.80
CA PHE A 146 1.34 7.38 -18.76
C PHE A 146 1.46 5.97 -19.34
N LYS A 147 1.61 5.82 -20.67
CA LYS A 147 1.67 4.52 -21.34
C LYS A 147 2.64 3.56 -20.65
N ARG A 148 3.86 4.04 -20.35
CA ARG A 148 4.88 3.23 -19.68
C ARG A 148 4.48 2.78 -18.27
N MET A 149 3.88 3.68 -17.50
CA MET A 149 3.36 3.36 -16.16
C MET A 149 2.26 2.30 -16.21
N LEU A 150 1.37 2.40 -17.21
CA LEU A 150 0.27 1.45 -17.39
C LEU A 150 0.79 0.08 -17.81
N GLU A 151 1.75 0.01 -18.74
CA GLU A 151 2.41 -1.24 -19.12
C GLU A 151 3.12 -1.90 -17.93
N TYR A 152 3.78 -1.09 -17.10
CA TYR A 152 4.38 -1.55 -15.85
C TYR A 152 3.33 -2.13 -14.89
N LEU A 153 2.22 -1.41 -14.67
CA LEU A 153 1.13 -1.87 -13.81
C LEU A 153 0.50 -3.17 -14.33
N GLU A 154 0.29 -3.30 -15.64
CA GLU A 154 -0.22 -4.55 -16.24
C GLU A 154 0.74 -5.72 -16.09
N THR A 155 2.05 -5.48 -16.22
CA THR A 155 3.08 -6.49 -15.93
C THR A 155 2.98 -6.96 -14.48
N MET A 156 2.83 -6.02 -13.55
CA MET A 156 2.73 -6.30 -12.12
C MET A 156 1.46 -7.07 -11.76
N LYS A 157 0.31 -6.72 -12.35
CA LYS A 157 -0.96 -7.45 -12.14
C LYS A 157 -0.90 -8.90 -12.60
N LYS A 158 -0.14 -9.21 -13.66
CA LYS A 158 0.05 -10.59 -14.15
C LYS A 158 0.89 -11.43 -13.19
N ARG A 159 1.84 -10.79 -12.51
CA ARG A 159 2.69 -11.42 -11.49
C ARG A 159 1.97 -11.56 -10.15
N GLU A 160 1.13 -10.60 -9.82
CA GLU A 160 0.52 -10.48 -8.50
C GLU A 160 -0.26 -11.75 -8.14
N THR A 161 0.20 -12.43 -7.09
CA THR A 161 -0.44 -13.64 -6.57
C THR A 161 -1.59 -13.32 -5.62
N ARG A 162 -1.84 -12.04 -5.34
CA ARG A 162 -2.98 -11.60 -4.51
C ARG A 162 -4.26 -11.60 -5.32
N ASP A 163 -5.36 -11.90 -4.64
CA ASP A 163 -6.69 -11.70 -5.18
C ASP A 163 -7.02 -10.20 -5.29
N LEU A 164 -6.80 -9.66 -6.50
CA LEU A 164 -7.10 -8.28 -6.84
C LEU A 164 -8.61 -7.98 -6.79
N GLU A 165 -9.47 -8.98 -7.00
CA GLU A 165 -10.93 -8.81 -6.90
C GLU A 165 -11.38 -8.68 -5.45
N ALA A 166 -10.85 -9.51 -4.54
CA ALA A 166 -11.09 -9.35 -3.11
C ALA A 166 -10.62 -7.98 -2.60
N ARG A 167 -9.49 -7.46 -3.12
CA ARG A 167 -9.00 -6.13 -2.78
C ARG A 167 -9.88 -5.01 -3.34
N LYS A 168 -10.39 -5.16 -4.57
CA LYS A 168 -11.37 -4.22 -5.15
C LYS A 168 -12.63 -4.15 -4.28
N GLN A 169 -13.18 -5.30 -3.89
CA GLN A 169 -14.34 -5.38 -3.02
C GLN A 169 -14.06 -4.70 -1.67
N HIS A 170 -12.92 -5.00 -1.05
CA HIS A 170 -12.51 -4.37 0.22
C HIS A 170 -12.35 -2.84 0.14
N ILE A 171 -11.85 -2.32 -0.98
CA ILE A 171 -11.73 -0.87 -1.21
C ILE A 171 -13.12 -0.24 -1.43
N ALA A 172 -13.99 -0.89 -2.20
CA ALA A 172 -15.36 -0.46 -2.43
C ALA A 172 -16.17 -0.42 -1.11
N ASP A 173 -16.04 -1.45 -0.27
CA ASP A 173 -16.76 -1.59 1.00
C ASP A 173 -16.39 -0.53 2.04
N ARG A 174 -15.15 -0.01 2.00
CA ARG A 174 -14.65 0.99 2.96
C ARG A 174 -14.84 2.44 2.52
N GLY A 175 -15.02 2.71 1.22
CA GLY A 175 -15.06 4.07 0.68
C GLY A 175 -13.76 4.87 0.88
N TYR A 176 -13.72 6.11 0.39
CA TYR A 176 -12.60 7.04 0.63
C TYR A 176 -12.75 7.72 2.00
N GLY A 177 -11.68 7.75 2.79
CA GLY A 177 -11.62 8.60 3.98
C GLY A 177 -12.01 7.91 5.29
N GLY A 178 -11.22 6.91 5.71
CA GLY A 178 -11.07 6.70 7.14
C GLY A 178 -10.44 7.95 7.74
N LYS A 179 -11.14 8.66 8.65
CA LYS A 179 -10.61 9.86 9.32
C LYS A 179 -9.21 9.58 9.87
N ARG A 180 -8.15 10.03 9.18
CA ARG A 180 -6.81 10.11 9.77
C ARG A 180 -6.96 11.12 10.91
N ARG A 181 -6.86 10.65 12.17
CA ARG A 181 -6.75 11.56 13.31
C ARG A 181 -5.53 12.43 13.06
N ARG A 182 -5.73 13.70 12.72
CA ARG A 182 -4.64 14.68 12.64
C ARG A 182 -3.98 14.70 14.01
N ARG A 183 -2.68 14.47 14.07
CA ARG A 183 -1.88 14.70 15.27
C ARG A 183 -2.12 16.17 15.67
N PRO A 184 -2.53 16.48 16.91
CA PRO A 184 -2.67 17.87 17.30
C PRO A 184 -1.32 18.59 17.14
N PRO A 185 -1.32 19.86 16.70
CA PRO A 185 -0.10 20.65 16.66
C PRO A 185 0.51 20.72 18.06
N ARG A 186 1.84 20.67 18.11
CA ARG A 186 2.62 20.82 19.35
C ARG A 186 2.46 22.20 19.93
#